data_AF-A0A6J4TSN0-F1
#
_entry.id   AF-A0A6J4TSN0-F1
#
_cell.length_a   1.000
_cell.length_b   1.000
_cell.length_c   1.000
_cell.angle_alpha   90.00
_cell.angle_beta   90.00
_cell.angle_gamma   90.00
#
_symmetry.space_group_name_H-M   'P 1'
#
loop_
_entity.id
_entity.type
_entity.pdbx_description
1 polymer ?
#
loop_
_entity_poly.entity_id
_entity_poly.type
_entity_poly.pdbx_seq_one_letter_code
_entity_poly.pdbx_strand_id
1 'polypeptide(L)' 'GAFATSEIIFIKEVGIGTAAAVLIDATIVRALLVPALMRLMGDRNWWAPAPLRRLHARVGLSEAGPAAGRGATA' A
#
# COMPACT_ATOMS: atom_id res chain seq x y z
N GLY A 1 21.63 27.60 28.56
CA GLY A 1 20.87 28.39 27.58
C GLY A 1 20.92 27.78 26.19
N ALA A 2 22.10 27.79 25.55
CA ALA A 2 22.25 27.43 24.13
C ALA A 2 21.82 25.99 23.77
N PHE A 3 22.17 24.98 24.58
CA PHE A 3 21.84 23.58 24.29
C PHE A 3 20.33 23.29 24.23
N ALA A 4 19.54 23.92 25.12
CA ALA A 4 18.09 23.77 25.11
C ALA A 4 17.47 24.36 23.83
N THR A 5 17.99 25.49 23.34
CA THR A 5 17.56 26.08 22.08
C THR A 5 17.91 25.19 20.89
N SER A 6 19.10 24.57 20.89
CA SER A 6 19.52 23.62 19.84
C SER A 6 18.61 22.39 19.76
N GLU A 7 18.20 21.83 20.90
CA GLU A 7 17.30 20.67 20.95
C GLU A 7 15.90 21.02 20.41
N ILE A 8 15.38 22.20 20.76
CA ILE A 8 14.08 22.69 20.27
C ILE A 8 14.11 22.93 18.76
N ILE A 9 15.23 23.41 18.20
CA ILE A 9 15.38 23.59 16.76
C ILE A 9 15.40 22.22 16.06
N PHE A 10 16.14 21.25 16.61
CA PHE A 10 16.21 19.90 16.03
C PHE A 10 14.83 19.24 15.92
N ILE A 11 14.01 19.30 16.98
CA ILE A 11 12.67 18.70 16.94
C ILE A 11 11.74 19.39 15.94
N LYS A 12 11.90 20.70 15.74
CA LYS A 12 11.13 21.46 14.75
C LYS A 12 11.50 21.05 13.32
N GLU A 13 12.79 20.91 13.02
CA GLU A 13 13.25 20.48 11.70
C GLU A 13 12.78 19.05 11.37
N VAL A 14 12.84 18.13 12.34
CA VAL A 14 12.31 16.77 12.16
C VAL A 14 10.80 16.79 11.94
N GLY A 15 10.06 17.62 12.68
CA GLY A 15 8.61 17.75 12.51
C GLY A 15 8.22 18.28 11.13
N ILE A 16 8.88 19.35 10.67
CA ILE A 16 8.64 19.95 9.35
C ILE A 16 9.03 18.98 8.24
N GLY A 17 10.19 18.33 8.37
CA GLY A 17 10.67 17.33 7.41
C GLY A 17 9.72 16.14 7.28
N THR A 18 9.20 15.64 8.42
CA THR A 18 8.24 14.54 8.44
C THR A 18 6.92 14.94 7.79
N ALA A 19 6.39 16.12 8.12
CA ALA A 19 5.15 16.62 7.52
C ALA A 19 5.29 16.81 6.00
N ALA A 20 6.43 17.37 5.54
CA ALA A 20 6.72 17.53 4.13
C ALA A 20 6.87 16.17 3.42
N ALA A 21 7.57 15.21 4.03
CA ALA A 21 7.74 13.87 3.48
C ALA A 21 6.39 13.15 3.30
N VAL A 22 5.51 13.21 4.31
CA VAL A 22 4.16 12.64 4.23
C VAL A 22 3.33 13.34 3.15
N LEU A 23 3.38 14.67 3.06
CA LEU A 23 2.67 15.42 2.02
C LEU A 23 3.14 15.01 0.62
N ILE A 24 4.44 14.91 0.41
CA ILE A 24 5.04 14.47 -0.86
C ILE A 24 4.65 13.02 -1.18
N ASP A 25 4.66 12.12 -0.19
CA ASP A 25 4.28 10.72 -0.41
C ASP A 25 2.80 10.59 -0.80
N ALA A 26 1.93 11.29 -0.06
CA ALA A 26 0.50 11.28 -0.32
C ALA A 26 0.12 11.92 -1.67
N THR A 27 0.91 12.87 -2.18
CA THR A 27 0.65 13.57 -3.44
C THR A 27 1.47 13.00 -4.59
N ILE A 28 2.79 13.22 -4.60
CA ILE A 28 3.67 12.84 -5.71
C ILE A 28 3.81 11.32 -5.79
N VAL A 29 4.13 10.65 -4.68
CA VAL A 29 4.41 9.21 -4.72
C VAL A 29 3.14 8.45 -5.08
N ARG A 30 2.04 8.67 -4.35
CA ARG A 30 0.77 7.99 -4.59
C ARG A 30 0.10 8.35 -5.91
N ALA A 31 0.06 9.63 -6.31
CA ALA A 31 -0.69 10.04 -7.49
C ALA A 31 0.11 9.87 -8.80
N LEU A 32 1.44 9.87 -8.76
CA LEU A 32 2.27 9.80 -9.97
C LEU A 32 3.20 8.61 -9.97
N LEU A 33 4.00 8.45 -8.91
CA LEU A 33 5.09 7.47 -8.89
C LEU A 33 4.56 6.03 -8.85
N VAL A 34 3.57 5.74 -8.00
CA VAL A 34 2.89 4.45 -7.91
C VAL A 34 2.21 4.08 -9.24
N PRO A 35 1.32 4.90 -9.85
CA PRO A 35 0.68 4.51 -11.10
C PRO A 35 1.66 4.45 -12.28
N ALA A 36 2.67 5.32 -12.33
CA ALA A 36 3.72 5.24 -13.35
C ALA A 36 4.51 3.93 -13.24
N LEU A 37 4.89 3.54 -12.01
CA LEU A 37 5.62 2.31 -11.77
C LEU A 37 4.75 1.07 -12.02
N MET A 38 3.46 1.11 -11.65
CA MET A 38 2.50 0.06 -11.98
C MET A 38 2.32 -0.09 -13.49
N ARG A 39 2.30 1.00 -14.25
CA ARG A 39 2.22 0.97 -15.72
C ARG A 39 3.53 0.48 -16.35
N LEU A 40 4.68 0.86 -15.80
CA LEU A 40 6.00 0.45 -16.30
C LEU A 40 6.27 -1.03 -16.04
N MET A 41 5.98 -1.50 -14.84
CA MET A 41 6.18 -2.90 -14.46
C MET A 41 5.05 -3.80 -14.98
N GLY A 42 3.85 -3.23 -15.20
CA GLY A 42 2.70 -3.89 -15.82
C GLY A 42 2.48 -5.29 -15.26
N ASP A 43 2.57 -6.26 -16.16
CA ASP A 43 2.44 -7.70 -15.93
C ASP A 43 3.31 -8.31 -14.84
N ARG A 44 4.43 -7.67 -14.53
CA ARG A 44 5.30 -8.12 -13.45
C ARG A 44 4.84 -7.66 -12.07
N ASN A 45 4.08 -6.56 -11.97
CA ASN A 45 3.60 -6.03 -10.68
C ASN A 45 2.46 -6.88 -10.10
N TRP A 46 1.63 -7.47 -10.96
CA TRP A 46 0.50 -8.32 -10.56
C TRP A 46 0.76 -9.81 -10.75
N TRP A 47 1.96 -10.19 -11.21
CA TRP A 47 2.36 -11.59 -11.23
C TRP A 47 2.66 -12.05 -9.80
N ALA A 48 1.77 -12.86 -9.24
CA ALA A 48 2.07 -13.61 -8.03
C ALA A 48 3.14 -14.67 -8.36
N PRO A 49 4.36 -14.59 -7.79
CA PRO A 49 5.37 -15.61 -8.00
C PRO A 49 4.80 -16.99 -7.66
N ALA A 50 5.19 -18.03 -8.40
CA ALA A 50 4.73 -19.40 -8.18
C ALA A 50 4.66 -19.85 -6.69
N PRO A 51 5.59 -19.49 -5.80
CA PRO A 51 5.46 -19.81 -4.36
C PRO A 51 4.31 -19.06 -3.66
N LEU A 52 4.05 -17.78 -3.97
CA LEU A 52 2.91 -17.03 -3.41
C LEU A 52 1.58 -17.59 -3.90
N ARG A 53 1.47 -17.98 -5.18
CA ARG A 53 0.26 -18.62 -5.72
C ARG A 53 0.00 -19.98 -5.03
N ARG A 54 1.05 -20.74 -4.76
CA ARG A 54 0.96 -22.02 -4.02
C ARG A 54 0.56 -21.80 -2.56
N LEU A 55 1.05 -20.73 -1.92
CA LEU A 55 0.67 -20.38 -0.55
C LEU A 55 -0.79 -19.89 -0.49
N HIS A 56 -1.21 -19.03 -1.43
CA HIS A 56 -2.60 -18.57 -1.53
C HIS A 56 -3.58 -19.74 -1.75
N ALA A 57 -3.25 -20.71 -2.59
CA ALA A 57 -4.06 -21.91 -2.78
C ALA A 57 -4.12 -22.82 -1.52
N ARG A 58 -3.09 -22.78 -0.66
CA ARG A 58 -3.04 -23.56 0.59
C ARG A 58 -3.75 -22.87 1.76
N VAL A 59 -3.74 -21.53 1.78
CA VAL A 59 -4.34 -20.68 2.83
C VAL A 59 -5.72 -20.17 2.40
N GLY A 60 -6.22 -20.61 1.23
CA GLY A 60 -7.43 -20.13 0.58
C GLY A 60 -8.58 -19.88 1.55
N LEU A 61 -8.85 -18.60 1.80
CA LEU A 61 -10.09 -18.15 2.40
C LEU A 61 -11.19 -18.44 1.38
N SER A 62 -11.79 -19.63 1.49
CA SER A 62 -13.07 -19.90 0.86
C SER A 62 -14.07 -18.96 1.49
N GLU A 63 -14.39 -17.84 0.84
CA GLU A 63 -15.71 -17.24 0.98
C GLU A 63 -16.70 -18.28 0.44
N ALA A 64 -17.07 -19.23 1.30
CA ALA A 64 -18.13 -20.17 1.08
C ALA A 64 -19.46 -19.40 1.14
N GLY A 65 -19.70 -18.57 0.13
CA GLY A 65 -21.01 -18.05 -0.18
C GLY A 65 -21.47 -18.65 -1.51
N PRO A 66 -22.15 -19.79 -1.49
CA PRO A 66 -23.20 -19.95 -2.50
C PRO A 66 -24.42 -20.71 -1.98
N ALA A 67 -25.52 -19.98 -1.77
CA ALA A 67 -26.86 -20.45 -2.13
C ALA A 67 -27.87 -19.31 -2.32
N ALA A 68 -27.45 -18.13 -2.80
CA ALA A 68 -28.39 -17.14 -3.31
C ALA A 68 -28.78 -17.53 -4.75
N GLY A 69 -29.75 -18.44 -4.87
CA GLY A 69 -30.70 -18.54 -5.99
C GLY A 69 -30.17 -18.95 -7.37
N ARG A 70 -30.30 -20.24 -7.68
CA ARG A 70 -30.65 -20.73 -9.04
C ARG A 70 -31.65 -21.86 -8.82
N GLY A 71 -32.94 -21.61 -8.97
CA GLY A 71 -33.65 -21.71 -10.25
C GLY A 71 -34.59 -22.91 -10.10
N ALA A 72 -35.89 -22.65 -9.97
CA ALA A 72 -36.80 -22.68 -11.10
C ALA A 72 -37.23 -24.12 -11.45
N THR A 73 -38.55 -24.29 -11.54
CA THR A 73 -39.29 -25.35 -12.22
C THR A 73 -39.25 -26.77 -11.63
N ALA A 74 -40.27 -27.09 -10.82
CA ALA A 74 -41.16 -28.23 -11.02
C ALA A 74 -42.44 -28.03 -10.18
#